data_AF-A0A5N3XMU6-F1
#
_entry.id   AF-A0A5N3XMU6-F1
#
_cell.length_a   1.000
_cell.length_b   1.000
_cell.length_c   1.000
_cell.angle_alpha   90.00
_cell.angle_beta   90.00
_cell.angle_gamma   90.00
#
_symmetry.space_group_name_H-M   'P 1'
#
loop_
_entity.id
_entity.type
_entity.pdbx_description
1 polymer ?
#
loop_
_entity_poly.entity_id
_entity_poly.type
_entity_poly.pdbx_seq_one_letter_code
_entity_poly.pdbx_strand_id
1 'polypeptide(L)'
;YPLTYGLILIPCWCSLVCISRIYMGMHSILDVIAGFLYTILILVIFYPFVDLIDNFNQTHRYAPLIIIGLHLALGIFSFTLDTWSTSRGDTAEILGSGAGIACGSHFTYKMGLLLDPPLDILPLARHPISVTLFGKAILRIFIGMLFVLVVRDIMKRITIPLACKIFNIPCDDIRKARQHMEVELPYRYITYGMVGFSITFLVPYIFFFIGIS
;
A
#
# COMPACT_ATOMS: atom_id res chain seq x y z
N TYR A 1 -10.07 19.32 10.51
CA TYR A 1 -11.18 19.02 9.57
C TYR A 1 -12.51 18.97 10.32
N PRO A 2 -13.66 19.24 9.69
CA PRO A 2 -14.95 19.16 10.35
C PRO A 2 -15.26 17.72 10.75
N LEU A 3 -15.41 17.46 12.05
CA LEU A 3 -15.71 16.14 12.62
C LEU A 3 -16.91 15.49 11.94
N THR A 4 -17.92 16.28 11.57
CA THR A 4 -19.14 15.85 10.90
C THR A 4 -18.87 15.10 9.60
N TYR A 5 -17.92 15.54 8.76
CA TYR A 5 -17.60 14.81 7.53
C TYR A 5 -16.95 13.47 7.81
N GLY A 6 -16.07 13.39 8.82
CA GLY A 6 -15.48 12.13 9.26
C GLY A 6 -16.55 11.15 9.74
N LEU A 7 -17.46 11.62 10.59
CA LEU A 7 -18.57 10.82 11.14
C LEU A 7 -19.56 10.32 10.07
N ILE A 8 -19.59 10.92 8.88
CA ILE A 8 -20.43 10.46 7.77
C ILE A 8 -19.62 9.56 6.83
N LEU A 9 -18.45 10.03 6.37
CA LEU A 9 -17.67 9.35 5.34
C LEU A 9 -17.12 8.01 5.82
N ILE A 10 -16.64 7.93 7.07
CA ILE A 10 -16.09 6.70 7.64
C ILE A 10 -17.14 5.57 7.65
N PRO A 11 -18.32 5.72 8.28
CA PRO A 11 -19.31 4.64 8.28
C PRO A 11 -19.85 4.36 6.88
N CYS A 12 -20.07 5.39 6.03
CA CYS A 12 -20.51 5.16 4.66
C CYS A 12 -19.51 4.31 3.87
N TRP A 13 -18.22 4.61 3.96
CA TRP A 13 -17.17 3.84 3.29
C TRP A 13 -17.05 2.43 3.85
N CYS A 14 -17.01 2.27 5.17
CA CYS A 14 -16.96 0.97 5.83
C CYS A 14 -18.16 0.09 5.45
N SER A 15 -19.38 0.65 5.51
CA SER A 15 -20.60 -0.06 5.09
C SER A 15 -20.55 -0.47 3.63
N LEU A 16 -20.10 0.42 2.73
CA LEU A 16 -19.99 0.12 1.30
C LEU A 16 -19.03 -1.05 1.03
N VAL A 17 -17.87 -1.07 1.68
CA VAL A 17 -16.89 -2.18 1.57
C VAL A 17 -17.47 -3.49 2.10
N CYS A 18 -18.09 -3.47 3.28
CA CYS A 18 -18.70 -4.65 3.89
C CYS A 18 -19.84 -5.23 3.03
N ILE A 19 -20.75 -4.38 2.57
CA ILE A 19 -21.88 -4.79 1.72
C ILE A 19 -21.37 -5.35 0.38
N SER A 20 -20.32 -4.78 -0.20
CA SER A 20 -19.73 -5.29 -1.44
C SER A 20 -19.24 -6.74 -1.32
N ARG A 21 -18.74 -7.16 -0.15
CA ARG A 21 -18.28 -8.53 0.07
C ARG A 21 -19.43 -9.54 0.16
N ILE A 22 -20.52 -9.14 0.81
CA ILE A 22 -21.75 -9.93 0.90
C ILE A 22 -22.40 -10.03 -0.48
N TYR A 23 -22.49 -8.90 -1.19
CA TYR A 23 -23.10 -8.81 -2.53
C TYR A 23 -22.38 -9.71 -3.55
N MET A 24 -21.04 -9.73 -3.54
CA MET A 24 -20.25 -10.60 -4.41
C MET A 24 -20.27 -12.08 -3.98
N GLY A 25 -20.94 -12.43 -2.87
CA GLY A 25 -21.03 -13.79 -2.36
C GLY A 25 -19.71 -14.35 -1.83
N MET A 26 -18.70 -13.50 -1.60
CA MET A 26 -17.36 -13.92 -1.18
C MET A 26 -17.24 -14.16 0.33
N HIS A 27 -18.11 -13.53 1.13
CA HIS A 27 -18.11 -13.62 2.58
C HIS A 27 -19.54 -13.69 3.12
N SER A 28 -19.73 -14.46 4.19
CA SER A 28 -20.98 -14.48 4.95
C SER A 28 -21.10 -13.23 5.85
N ILE A 29 -22.30 -12.98 6.36
CA ILE A 29 -22.53 -11.92 7.36
C ILE A 29 -21.65 -12.13 8.60
N LEU A 30 -21.47 -13.40 9.02
CA LEU A 30 -20.64 -13.73 10.17
C LEU A 30 -19.16 -13.38 9.92
N ASP A 31 -18.64 -13.66 8.72
CA ASP A 31 -17.26 -13.31 8.34
C ASP A 31 -17.03 -11.79 8.40
N VAL A 32 -18.02 -11.01 7.96
CA VAL A 32 -17.97 -9.54 8.02
C VAL A 32 -17.98 -9.04 9.46
N ILE A 33 -18.85 -9.59 10.32
CA ILE A 33 -18.89 -9.23 11.75
C ILE A 33 -17.56 -9.59 12.43
N ALA A 34 -17.05 -10.80 12.20
CA ALA A 34 -15.77 -11.23 12.74
C ALA A 34 -14.63 -10.32 12.27
N GLY A 35 -14.54 -10.02 10.98
CA GLY A 35 -13.53 -9.12 10.42
C GLY A 35 -13.59 -7.70 11.02
N PHE A 36 -14.79 -7.18 11.26
CA PHE A 36 -14.98 -5.89 11.93
C PHE A 36 -14.48 -5.92 13.38
N LEU A 37 -14.82 -6.96 14.14
CA LEU A 37 -14.35 -7.13 15.52
C LEU A 37 -12.82 -7.29 15.59
N TYR A 38 -12.22 -8.05 14.69
CA TYR A 38 -10.76 -8.15 14.59
C TYR A 38 -10.12 -6.81 14.25
N THR A 39 -10.73 -6.01 13.38
CA THR A 39 -10.24 -4.66 13.06
C THR A 39 -10.25 -3.77 14.30
N ILE A 40 -11.33 -3.79 15.09
CA ILE A 40 -11.38 -3.05 16.38
C ILE A 40 -10.29 -3.56 17.32
N LEU A 41 -10.13 -4.86 17.47
CA LEU A 41 -9.11 -5.44 18.34
C LEU A 41 -7.69 -5.01 17.93
N ILE A 42 -7.37 -5.12 16.65
CA ILE A 42 -6.08 -4.67 16.10
C ILE A 42 -5.89 -3.18 16.36
N LEU A 43 -6.90 -2.35 16.09
CA LEU A 43 -6.81 -0.91 16.35
C LEU A 43 -6.57 -0.62 17.83
N VAL A 44 -7.31 -1.23 18.76
CA VAL A 44 -7.14 -1.04 20.21
C VAL A 44 -5.72 -1.41 20.66
N ILE A 45 -5.18 -2.52 20.12
CA ILE A 45 -3.83 -2.99 20.46
C ILE A 45 -2.76 -2.07 19.88
N PHE A 46 -2.88 -1.66 18.61
CA PHE A 46 -1.84 -0.91 17.92
C PHE A 46 -1.93 0.61 18.12
N TYR A 47 -3.11 1.15 18.43
CA TYR A 47 -3.34 2.59 18.66
C TYR A 47 -2.29 3.24 19.58
N PRO A 48 -1.96 2.70 20.77
CA PRO A 48 -0.95 3.31 21.64
C PRO A 48 0.47 3.30 21.05
N PHE A 49 0.73 2.52 20.00
CA PHE A 49 2.04 2.38 19.37
C PHE A 49 2.14 3.05 17.99
N VAL A 50 1.04 3.59 17.44
CA VAL A 50 1.02 4.15 16.07
C VAL A 50 2.08 5.24 15.91
N ASP A 51 2.14 6.21 16.82
CA ASP A 51 3.10 7.31 16.74
C ASP A 51 4.54 6.80 16.86
N LEU A 52 4.79 5.82 17.74
CA LEU A 52 6.11 5.23 17.90
C LEU A 52 6.57 4.54 16.61
N ILE A 53 5.68 3.75 16.00
CA ILE A 53 5.95 3.02 14.75
C ILE A 53 6.19 4.00 13.60
N ASP A 54 5.36 5.03 13.48
CA ASP A 54 5.50 6.02 12.40
C ASP A 54 6.79 6.83 12.53
N ASN A 55 7.10 7.34 13.74
CA ASN A 55 8.35 8.02 14.02
C ASN A 55 9.56 7.14 13.70
N PHE A 56 9.53 5.87 14.10
CA PHE A 56 10.57 4.90 13.77
C PHE A 56 10.72 4.73 12.25
N ASN A 57 9.61 4.48 11.55
CA ASN A 57 9.59 4.26 10.10
C ASN A 57 10.17 5.46 9.34
N GLN A 58 9.84 6.69 9.74
CA GLN A 58 10.27 7.90 9.03
C GLN A 58 11.70 8.34 9.38
N THR A 59 12.12 8.24 10.64
CA THR A 59 13.34 8.92 11.10
C THR A 59 14.56 8.01 11.17
N HIS A 60 14.37 6.73 11.51
CA HIS A 60 15.46 5.84 11.86
C HIS A 60 16.24 5.34 10.63
N ARG A 61 17.57 5.44 10.64
CA ARG A 61 18.43 5.16 9.48
C ARG A 61 18.24 3.75 8.88
N TYR A 62 18.02 2.76 9.73
CA TYR A 62 17.85 1.37 9.32
C TYR A 62 16.38 0.96 9.14
N ALA A 63 15.42 1.90 9.25
CA ALA A 63 14.00 1.60 9.13
C ALA A 63 13.65 0.89 7.81
N PRO A 64 14.12 1.32 6.62
CA PRO A 64 13.77 0.64 5.37
C PRO A 64 14.16 -0.85 5.36
N LEU A 65 15.34 -1.19 5.87
CA LEU A 65 15.81 -2.58 5.96
C LEU A 65 14.93 -3.41 6.93
N ILE A 66 14.58 -2.82 8.08
CA ILE A 66 13.75 -3.47 9.09
C ILE A 66 12.31 -3.64 8.58
N ILE A 67 11.74 -2.63 7.91
CA ILE A 67 10.41 -2.67 7.29
C ILE A 67 10.33 -3.80 6.26
N ILE A 68 11.27 -3.83 5.31
CA ILE A 68 11.31 -4.86 4.27
C ILE A 68 11.49 -6.24 4.91
N GLY A 69 12.46 -6.38 5.82
CA GLY A 69 12.75 -7.64 6.50
C GLY A 69 11.56 -8.17 7.30
N LEU A 70 10.88 -7.31 8.06
CA LEU A 70 9.70 -7.67 8.85
C LEU A 70 8.55 -8.15 7.96
N HIS A 71 8.20 -7.38 6.91
CA HIS A 71 7.10 -7.76 6.01
C HIS A 71 7.43 -9.03 5.21
N LEU A 72 8.70 -9.20 4.82
CA LEU A 72 9.15 -10.43 4.16
C LEU A 72 9.06 -11.63 5.11
N ALA A 73 9.51 -11.50 6.36
CA ALA A 73 9.42 -12.55 7.36
C ALA A 73 7.96 -12.96 7.62
N LEU A 74 7.06 -11.99 7.81
CA LEU A 74 5.61 -12.25 7.93
C LEU A 74 5.05 -12.97 6.69
N GLY A 75 5.54 -12.61 5.50
CA GLY A 75 5.20 -13.28 4.25
C GLY A 75 5.62 -14.75 4.28
N ILE A 76 6.88 -15.01 4.59
CA ILE A 76 7.42 -16.38 4.69
C ILE A 76 6.59 -17.22 5.69
N PHE A 77 6.32 -16.71 6.89
CA PHE A 77 5.49 -17.43 7.87
C PHE A 77 4.04 -17.65 7.39
N SER A 78 3.50 -16.75 6.57
CA SER A 78 2.16 -16.91 5.99
C SER A 78 2.14 -17.94 4.85
N PHE A 79 3.28 -18.19 4.20
CA PHE A 79 3.39 -19.04 3.01
C PHE A 79 3.88 -20.46 3.30
N THR A 80 4.35 -20.77 4.51
CA THR A 80 4.79 -22.12 4.93
C THR A 80 3.66 -23.11 5.16
N LEU A 81 2.40 -22.70 5.15
CA LEU A 81 1.25 -23.61 5.26
C LEU A 81 1.09 -24.43 3.95
N ASP A 82 0.64 -25.68 3.96
CA ASP A 82 0.89 -26.62 2.85
C ASP A 82 0.06 -26.46 1.54
N THR A 83 -0.92 -25.54 1.45
CA THR A 83 -1.82 -25.45 0.27
C THR A 83 -1.95 -24.06 -0.35
N TRP A 84 -1.74 -23.94 -1.66
CA TRP A 84 -2.00 -22.69 -2.40
C TRP A 84 -3.44 -22.19 -2.18
N SER A 85 -3.58 -20.88 -1.98
CA SER A 85 -4.87 -20.19 -1.97
C SER A 85 -4.72 -18.77 -2.52
N THR A 86 -5.80 -18.25 -3.09
CA THR A 86 -5.87 -16.85 -3.58
C THR A 86 -5.52 -15.85 -2.47
N SER A 87 -5.94 -16.15 -1.24
CA SER A 87 -5.65 -15.35 -0.04
C SER A 87 -4.16 -15.11 0.18
N ARG A 88 -3.28 -16.09 -0.12
CA ARG A 88 -1.83 -15.91 0.04
C ARG A 88 -1.23 -14.95 -0.97
N GLY A 89 -1.68 -15.02 -2.21
CA GLY A 89 -1.30 -14.05 -3.22
C GLY A 89 -1.69 -12.63 -2.78
N ASP A 90 -2.87 -12.49 -2.19
CA ASP A 90 -3.35 -11.21 -1.68
C ASP A 90 -2.56 -10.76 -0.44
N THR A 91 -2.17 -11.69 0.45
CA THR A 91 -1.25 -11.41 1.57
C THR A 91 0.11 -10.92 1.09
N ALA A 92 0.70 -11.55 0.06
CA ALA A 92 1.98 -11.10 -0.52
C ALA A 92 1.89 -9.67 -1.06
N GLU A 93 0.79 -9.36 -1.72
CA GLU A 93 0.51 -8.03 -2.26
C GLU A 93 0.32 -6.99 -1.15
N ILE A 94 -0.44 -7.31 -0.08
CA ILE A 94 -0.61 -6.45 1.10
C ILE A 94 0.72 -6.20 1.82
N LEU A 95 1.50 -7.26 2.07
CA LEU A 95 2.80 -7.13 2.74
C LEU A 95 3.81 -6.35 1.89
N GLY A 96 3.84 -6.61 0.58
CA GLY A 96 4.68 -5.89 -0.37
C GLY A 96 4.33 -4.41 -0.39
N SER A 97 3.06 -4.08 -0.64
CA SER A 97 2.56 -2.70 -0.65
C SER A 97 2.80 -1.97 0.66
N GLY A 98 2.55 -2.60 1.81
CA GLY A 98 2.83 -2.03 3.13
C GLY A 98 4.32 -1.70 3.33
N ALA A 99 5.20 -2.63 2.97
CA ALA A 99 6.65 -2.40 3.02
C ALA A 99 7.07 -1.24 2.09
N GLY A 100 6.53 -1.21 0.88
CA GLY A 100 6.76 -0.16 -0.11
C GLY A 100 6.31 1.22 0.36
N ILE A 101 5.08 1.32 0.88
CA ILE A 101 4.49 2.55 1.44
C ILE A 101 5.37 3.06 2.57
N ALA A 102 5.68 2.23 3.57
CA ALA A 102 6.46 2.65 4.73
C ALA A 102 7.90 3.03 4.36
N CYS A 103 8.54 2.30 3.45
CA CYS A 103 9.85 2.69 2.92
C CYS A 103 9.77 4.00 2.14
N GLY A 104 8.78 4.17 1.26
CA GLY A 104 8.63 5.40 0.50
C GLY A 104 8.38 6.60 1.41
N SER A 105 7.57 6.46 2.46
CA SER A 105 7.39 7.49 3.49
C SER A 105 8.71 7.89 4.15
N HIS A 106 9.59 6.93 4.45
CA HIS A 106 10.94 7.23 4.95
C HIS A 106 11.73 8.13 4.00
N PHE A 107 11.77 7.80 2.70
CA PHE A 107 12.49 8.59 1.71
C PHE A 107 11.85 9.96 1.46
N THR A 108 10.52 10.01 1.45
CA THR A 108 9.75 11.26 1.32
C THR A 108 10.04 12.20 2.48
N TYR A 109 10.09 11.68 3.70
CA TYR A 109 10.49 12.44 4.89
C TYR A 109 11.94 12.93 4.79
N LYS A 110 12.89 12.05 4.44
CA LYS A 110 14.32 12.42 4.31
C LYS A 110 14.59 13.45 3.22
N MET A 111 13.78 13.48 2.15
CA MET A 111 13.87 14.46 1.07
C MET A 111 13.06 15.73 1.33
N GLY A 112 12.32 15.82 2.44
CA GLY A 112 11.49 16.97 2.77
C GLY A 112 10.33 17.22 1.80
N LEU A 113 9.83 16.18 1.13
CA LEU A 113 8.78 16.29 0.11
C LEU A 113 7.36 16.40 0.70
N LEU A 114 7.10 15.71 1.81
CA LEU A 114 5.91 15.88 2.63
C LEU A 114 6.38 16.03 4.08
N LEU A 115 6.36 17.27 4.57
CA LEU A 115 6.58 17.58 5.98
C LEU A 115 5.22 17.86 6.61
N ASP A 116 4.97 17.23 7.75
CA ASP A 116 3.76 17.53 8.50
C ASP A 116 3.77 19.00 8.91
N PRO A 117 2.63 19.70 8.73
CA PRO A 117 2.49 21.05 9.23
C PRO A 117 2.68 21.05 10.75
N PRO A 118 3.44 22.02 11.31
CA PRO A 118 3.63 22.06 12.75
C PRO A 118 2.29 22.26 13.49
N LEU A 119 2.20 21.74 14.71
CA LEU A 119 0.93 21.67 15.45
C LEU A 119 0.32 23.04 15.75
N ASP A 120 1.15 24.08 15.77
CA ASP A 120 0.77 25.49 16.00
C ASP A 120 -0.02 26.11 14.83
N ILE A 121 0.09 25.56 13.61
CA ILE A 121 -0.68 26.03 12.46
C ILE A 121 -2.02 25.29 12.26
N LEU A 122 -2.39 24.42 13.20
CA LEU A 122 -3.67 23.71 13.18
C LEU A 122 -4.77 24.53 13.88
N PRO A 123 -6.01 24.52 13.35
CA PRO A 123 -6.47 23.81 12.15
C PRO A 123 -6.09 24.55 10.86
N LEU A 124 -5.60 23.80 9.86
CA LEU A 124 -5.28 24.37 8.53
C LEU A 124 -6.47 25.15 7.96
N ALA A 125 -6.19 26.37 7.48
CA ALA A 125 -7.18 27.23 6.87
C ALA A 125 -7.81 26.55 5.65
N ARG A 126 -9.14 26.61 5.54
CA ARG A 126 -9.87 26.09 4.38
C ARG A 126 -9.69 27.05 3.21
N HIS A 127 -8.89 26.65 2.23
CA HIS A 127 -8.89 27.33 0.94
C HIS A 127 -10.17 26.98 0.17
N PRO A 128 -10.83 27.98 -0.46
CA PRO A 128 -12.00 27.71 -1.29
C PRO A 128 -11.61 26.79 -2.45
N ILE A 129 -12.52 25.90 -2.84
CA ILE A 129 -12.32 25.00 -3.97
C ILE A 129 -12.27 25.85 -5.24
N SER A 130 -11.06 26.09 -5.71
CA SER A 130 -10.80 26.79 -6.97
C SER A 130 -10.81 25.81 -8.15
N VAL A 131 -11.20 26.30 -9.32
CA VAL A 131 -11.04 25.59 -10.60
C VAL A 131 -9.58 25.16 -10.82
N THR A 132 -8.62 25.98 -10.38
CA THR A 132 -7.19 25.66 -10.47
C THR A 132 -6.79 24.49 -9.57
N LEU A 133 -7.34 24.43 -8.35
CA LEU A 133 -7.10 23.32 -7.42
C LEU A 133 -7.71 22.02 -7.97
N PHE A 134 -8.92 22.11 -8.50
CA PHE A 134 -9.61 20.98 -9.12
C PHE A 134 -8.85 20.46 -10.36
N GLY A 135 -8.40 21.36 -11.24
CA GLY A 135 -7.59 21.00 -12.40
C GLY A 135 -6.25 20.35 -12.01
N LYS A 136 -5.57 20.88 -11.00
CA LYS A 136 -4.35 20.26 -10.44
C LYS A 136 -4.62 18.87 -9.88
N ALA A 137 -5.71 18.68 -9.13
CA ALA A 137 -6.08 17.38 -8.59
C ALA A 137 -6.35 16.34 -9.69
N ILE A 138 -7.09 16.71 -10.73
CA ILE A 138 -7.33 15.84 -11.89
C ILE A 138 -6.01 15.47 -12.58
N LEU A 139 -5.14 16.45 -12.81
CA LEU A 139 -3.85 16.21 -13.46
C LEU A 139 -2.97 15.25 -12.64
N ARG A 140 -2.92 15.42 -11.31
CA ARG A 140 -2.22 14.50 -10.41
C ARG A 140 -2.77 13.08 -10.50
N ILE A 141 -4.10 12.92 -10.55
CA ILE A 141 -4.72 11.59 -10.68
C ILE A 141 -4.27 10.92 -11.98
N PHE A 142 -4.34 11.61 -13.12
CA PHE A 142 -3.95 11.02 -14.41
C PHE A 142 -2.45 10.71 -14.49
N ILE A 143 -1.58 11.66 -14.13
CA ILE A 143 -0.13 11.46 -14.17
C ILE A 143 0.30 10.37 -13.17
N GLY A 144 -0.21 10.43 -11.94
CA GLY A 144 0.10 9.45 -10.90
C GLY A 144 -0.36 8.05 -11.29
N MET A 145 -1.59 7.91 -11.80
CA MET A 145 -2.12 6.62 -12.25
C MET A 145 -1.32 6.05 -13.42
N LEU A 146 -1.01 6.88 -14.44
CA LEU A 146 -0.20 6.45 -15.58
C LEU A 146 1.19 5.97 -15.11
N PHE A 147 1.85 6.74 -14.25
CA PHE A 147 3.17 6.38 -13.72
C PHE A 147 3.14 5.06 -12.94
N VAL A 148 2.17 4.88 -12.05
CA VAL A 148 2.01 3.64 -11.27
C VAL A 148 1.75 2.43 -12.17
N LEU A 149 0.93 2.58 -13.21
CA LEU A 149 0.69 1.49 -14.18
C LEU A 149 1.96 1.12 -14.95
N VAL A 150 2.77 2.11 -15.35
CA VAL A 150 4.06 1.88 -15.99
C VAL A 150 5.02 1.16 -15.05
N VAL A 151 5.15 1.62 -13.80
CA VAL A 151 5.98 0.94 -12.79
C VAL A 151 5.54 -0.50 -12.59
N ARG A 152 4.23 -0.74 -12.46
CA ARG A 152 3.67 -2.09 -12.30
C ARG A 152 4.03 -3.00 -13.48
N ASP A 153 3.91 -2.52 -14.72
CA ASP A 153 4.24 -3.33 -15.90
C ASP A 153 5.74 -3.61 -16.01
N ILE A 154 6.59 -2.60 -15.78
CA ILE A 154 8.05 -2.74 -15.76
C ILE A 154 8.47 -3.76 -14.71
N MET A 155 8.00 -3.60 -13.47
CA MET A 155 8.36 -4.49 -12.37
C MET A 155 7.88 -5.91 -12.62
N LYS A 156 6.68 -6.10 -13.16
CA LYS A 156 6.19 -7.42 -13.57
C LYS A 156 7.11 -8.10 -14.58
N ARG A 157 7.56 -7.36 -15.61
CA ARG A 157 8.48 -7.87 -16.65
C ARG A 157 9.88 -8.19 -16.11
N ILE A 158 10.31 -7.55 -15.02
CA ILE A 158 11.61 -7.80 -14.39
C ILE A 158 11.50 -8.96 -13.39
N THR A 159 10.53 -8.91 -12.49
CA THR A 159 10.48 -9.81 -11.33
C THR A 159 10.10 -11.23 -11.72
N ILE A 160 9.19 -11.44 -12.67
CA ILE A 160 8.77 -12.80 -13.05
C ILE A 160 9.94 -13.60 -13.64
N PRO A 161 10.68 -13.12 -14.67
CA PRO A 161 11.84 -13.85 -15.19
C PRO A 161 12.95 -14.03 -14.16
N LEU A 162 13.14 -13.04 -13.28
CA LEU A 162 14.12 -13.15 -12.20
C LEU A 162 13.76 -14.28 -11.23
N ALA A 163 12.50 -14.37 -10.81
CA ALA A 163 12.02 -15.45 -9.95
C ALA A 163 12.13 -16.81 -10.65
N CYS A 164 11.70 -16.91 -11.92
CA CYS A 164 11.90 -18.11 -12.74
C CYS A 164 13.37 -18.58 -12.72
N LYS A 165 14.32 -17.64 -12.91
CA LYS A 165 15.76 -17.92 -12.93
C LYS A 165 16.29 -18.36 -11.56
N ILE A 166 15.86 -17.72 -10.47
CA ILE A 166 16.30 -18.05 -9.11
C ILE A 166 15.83 -19.45 -8.70
N PHE A 167 14.60 -19.80 -9.05
CA PHE A 167 13.99 -21.08 -8.68
C PHE A 167 14.13 -22.17 -9.75
N ASN A 168 14.87 -21.92 -10.84
CA ASN A 168 15.06 -22.83 -11.97
C ASN A 168 13.74 -23.34 -12.59
N ILE A 169 12.75 -22.47 -12.71
CA ILE A 169 11.44 -22.77 -13.31
C ILE A 169 11.45 -22.32 -14.78
N PRO A 170 11.00 -23.16 -15.74
CA PRO A 170 10.87 -22.77 -17.14
C PRO A 170 9.94 -21.55 -17.30
N CYS A 171 10.44 -20.50 -17.96
CA CYS A 171 9.72 -19.24 -18.10
C CYS A 171 9.18 -18.99 -19.52
N ASP A 172 9.12 -20.03 -20.36
CA ASP A 172 8.64 -19.94 -21.75
C ASP A 172 7.16 -19.54 -21.82
N ASP A 173 6.37 -19.99 -20.85
CA ASP A 173 4.98 -19.59 -20.65
C ASP A 173 4.82 -18.91 -19.29
N ILE A 174 4.75 -17.58 -19.29
CA ILE A 174 4.55 -16.76 -18.09
C ILE A 174 3.30 -17.19 -17.31
N ARG A 175 2.23 -17.64 -17.98
CA ARG A 175 1.02 -18.08 -17.28
C ARG A 175 1.27 -19.35 -16.48
N LYS A 176 2.03 -20.30 -17.03
CA LYS A 176 2.42 -21.52 -16.33
C LYS A 176 3.44 -21.24 -15.22
N ALA A 177 4.44 -20.40 -15.48
CA ALA A 177 5.42 -20.02 -14.47
C ALA A 177 4.75 -19.40 -13.24
N ARG A 178 3.71 -18.57 -13.42
CA ARG A 178 2.93 -17.96 -12.33
C ARG A 178 2.03 -18.93 -11.56
N GLN A 179 1.90 -20.19 -11.98
CA GLN A 179 1.22 -21.22 -11.18
C GLN A 179 2.12 -21.72 -10.04
N HIS A 180 3.44 -21.52 -10.16
CA HIS A 180 4.39 -21.83 -9.10
C HIS A 180 4.40 -20.72 -8.04
N MET A 181 4.26 -21.10 -6.77
CA MET A 181 4.21 -20.17 -5.64
C MET A 181 5.51 -19.39 -5.49
N GLU A 182 6.62 -20.04 -5.80
CA GLU A 182 7.98 -19.51 -5.81
C GLU A 182 8.13 -18.35 -6.80
N VAL A 183 7.25 -18.28 -7.82
CA VAL A 183 7.21 -17.18 -8.78
C VAL A 183 6.15 -16.16 -8.38
N GLU A 184 4.92 -16.59 -8.11
CA GLU A 184 3.78 -15.68 -7.89
C GLU A 184 3.95 -14.83 -6.62
N LEU A 185 4.45 -15.41 -5.51
CA LEU A 185 4.58 -14.68 -4.25
C LEU A 185 5.67 -13.60 -4.31
N PRO A 186 6.92 -13.89 -4.75
CA PRO A 186 7.94 -12.85 -4.88
C PRO A 186 7.57 -11.80 -5.94
N TYR A 187 6.94 -12.22 -7.04
CA TYR A 187 6.40 -11.30 -8.05
C TYR A 187 5.44 -10.28 -7.43
N ARG A 188 4.42 -10.73 -6.71
CA ARG A 188 3.43 -9.83 -6.09
C ARG A 188 4.08 -8.94 -5.04
N TYR A 189 4.87 -9.51 -4.14
CA TYR A 189 5.53 -8.75 -3.08
C TYR A 189 6.39 -7.61 -3.65
N ILE A 190 7.28 -7.90 -4.59
CA ILE A 190 8.22 -6.90 -5.14
C ILE A 190 7.48 -5.89 -6.03
N THR A 191 6.57 -6.35 -6.90
CA THR A 191 5.85 -5.47 -7.84
C THR A 191 5.00 -4.47 -7.08
N TYR A 192 4.19 -4.95 -6.12
CA TYR A 192 3.31 -4.07 -5.36
C TYR A 192 4.03 -3.29 -4.28
N GLY A 193 5.18 -3.77 -3.78
CA GLY A 193 6.09 -2.95 -2.98
C GLY A 193 6.63 -1.76 -3.76
N MET A 194 7.07 -1.96 -5.00
CA MET A 194 7.49 -0.83 -5.84
C MET A 194 6.34 0.10 -6.22
N VAL A 195 5.13 -0.42 -6.41
CA VAL A 195 3.93 0.42 -6.58
C VAL A 195 3.68 1.27 -5.33
N GLY A 196 3.68 0.66 -4.14
CA GLY A 196 3.50 1.37 -2.87
C GLY A 196 4.56 2.45 -2.66
N PHE A 197 5.84 2.10 -2.88
CA PHE A 197 6.96 3.04 -2.82
C PHE A 197 6.82 4.19 -3.83
N SER A 198 6.34 3.88 -5.04
CA SER A 198 6.13 4.89 -6.07
C SER A 198 5.04 5.89 -5.67
N ILE A 199 3.94 5.41 -5.09
CA ILE A 199 2.83 6.26 -4.65
C ILE A 199 3.27 7.20 -3.54
N THR A 200 4.08 6.74 -2.59
CA THR A 200 4.49 7.56 -1.44
C THR A 200 5.72 8.41 -1.67
N PHE A 201 6.61 8.04 -2.61
CA PHE A 201 7.86 8.77 -2.88
C PHE A 201 8.01 9.27 -4.32
N LEU A 202 8.06 8.37 -5.31
CA LEU A 202 8.41 8.77 -6.68
C LEU A 202 7.38 9.71 -7.32
N VAL A 203 6.09 9.46 -7.10
CA VAL A 203 5.00 10.28 -7.63
C VAL A 203 5.02 11.69 -7.00
N PRO A 204 5.06 11.86 -5.66
CA PRO A 204 5.28 13.16 -5.04
C PRO A 204 6.53 13.88 -5.54
N TYR A 205 7.65 13.16 -5.70
CA TYR A 205 8.89 13.72 -6.23
C TYR A 205 8.72 14.26 -7.66
N ILE A 206 8.04 13.51 -8.53
CA ILE A 206 7.72 13.96 -9.90
C ILE A 206 6.82 15.20 -9.85
N PHE A 207 5.78 15.20 -9.00
CA PHE A 207 4.88 16.36 -8.86
C PHE A 207 5.60 17.61 -8.38
N PHE A 208 6.53 17.45 -7.45
CA PHE A 208 7.41 18.52 -6.99
C PHE A 208 8.27 19.06 -8.15
N PHE A 209 8.91 18.16 -8.89
CA PHE A 209 9.79 18.52 -10.00
C PHE A 209 9.06 19.28 -11.13
N ILE A 210 7.84 18.86 -11.48
CA ILE A 210 7.04 19.50 -12.54
C ILE A 210 6.19 20.69 -12.04
N GLY A 211 6.30 21.05 -10.75
CA GLY A 211 5.62 22.21 -10.19
C GLY A 211 4.11 22.05 -9.96
N ILE A 212 3.62 20.81 -9.85
CA ILE A 212 2.20 20.51 -9.58
C ILE A 212 1.95 19.95 -8.18
N SER A 213 2.98 19.87 -7.31
CA SER A 213 2.86 19.45 -5.90
C SER A 213 1.93 20.31 -5.06
#